data_AF-A0A2X2VPI2-F1
#
_entry.id   AF-A0A2X2VPI2-F1
#
_cell.length_a   1.000
_cell.length_b   1.000
_cell.length_c   1.000
_cell.angle_alpha   90.00
_cell.angle_beta   90.00
_cell.angle_gamma   90.00
#
_symmetry.space_group_name_H-M   'P 1'
#
loop_
_entity.id
_entity.type
_entity.pdbx_description
1 polymer ?
#
loop_
_entity_poly.entity_id
_entity_poly.type
_entity_poly.pdbx_seq_one_letter_code
_entity_poly.pdbx_strand_id
1 'polypeptide(L)'
;MQLTEMKYTNGNRKEEYKKIAEIFSKCPTIEEAHKLSAVVFGVFKPRHIKGNPFRETESINSSIYEEKPYQVIVKPRIRQYREKTASRVAVKDKSKEKRIKIQRIMAKREEEKILIESLIKNNKIIFGELETISKSQRSILLRWLSKGRTNKNGISKTEYGKVYKVEKLGKGEYITLHCNDGEFKMPNYSLIFID
;
A
#
# COMPACT_ATOMS: atom_id res chain seq x y z
N MET A 1 41.38 15.81 3.26
CA MET A 1 42.55 15.08 2.75
C MET A 1 43.25 15.97 1.74
N GLN A 2 43.72 17.15 2.19
CA GLN A 2 44.18 18.20 1.27
C GLN A 2 45.35 19.02 1.86
N LEU A 3 45.98 18.52 2.93
CA LEU A 3 47.08 19.21 3.62
C LEU A 3 48.42 18.48 3.58
N THR A 4 48.55 17.45 2.73
CA THR A 4 49.84 16.79 2.45
C THR A 4 50.20 16.74 0.96
N GLU A 5 49.32 17.18 0.06
CA GLU A 5 49.53 17.07 -1.39
C GLU A 5 50.47 18.13 -2.00
N MET A 6 51.07 19.03 -1.21
CA MET A 6 51.85 20.15 -1.77
C MET A 6 53.38 20.04 -1.73
N LYS A 7 54.00 18.86 -1.51
CA LYS A 7 55.49 18.79 -1.51
C LYS A 7 56.21 17.64 -2.22
N TYR A 8 55.54 16.67 -2.85
CA TYR A 8 56.27 15.61 -3.59
C TYR A 8 55.61 15.30 -4.94
N THR A 9 55.77 16.19 -5.91
CA THR A 9 55.23 15.99 -7.27
C THR A 9 56.07 15.02 -8.14
N ASN A 10 57.20 14.50 -7.64
CA ASN A 10 58.10 13.57 -8.35
C ASN A 10 58.30 12.22 -7.62
N GLY A 11 57.43 11.85 -6.68
CA GLY A 11 57.48 10.56 -5.98
C GLY A 11 56.81 9.43 -6.77
N ASN A 12 57.48 8.28 -6.89
CA ASN A 12 56.83 7.07 -7.42
C ASN A 12 55.80 6.56 -6.41
N ARG A 13 54.52 6.89 -6.63
CA ARG A 13 53.41 6.49 -5.74
C ARG A 13 53.40 5.00 -5.40
N LYS A 14 53.85 4.15 -6.33
CA LYS A 14 53.93 2.69 -6.10
C LYS A 14 54.92 2.35 -4.98
N GLU A 15 56.05 3.04 -4.92
CA GLU A 15 57.06 2.85 -3.87
C GLU A 15 56.58 3.43 -2.54
N GLU A 16 55.90 4.57 -2.55
CA GLU A 16 55.30 5.16 -1.34
C GLU A 16 54.25 4.22 -0.73
N TYR A 17 53.33 3.69 -1.53
CA TYR A 17 52.35 2.70 -1.05
C TYR A 17 53.01 1.42 -0.56
N LYS A 18 54.07 0.95 -1.25
CA LYS A 18 54.85 -0.20 -0.80
C LYS A 18 55.48 0.07 0.57
N LYS A 19 56.01 1.27 0.79
CA LYS A 19 56.63 1.65 2.06
C LYS A 19 55.60 1.74 3.19
N ILE A 20 54.44 2.34 2.91
CA ILE A 20 53.32 2.39 3.85
C ILE A 20 52.90 0.98 4.25
N ALA A 21 52.71 0.08 3.29
CA ALA A 21 52.35 -1.32 3.56
C ALA A 21 53.40 -2.04 4.42
N GLU A 22 54.69 -1.79 4.18
CA GLU A 22 55.78 -2.34 4.98
C GLU A 22 55.74 -1.86 6.43
N ILE A 23 55.40 -0.59 6.67
CA ILE A 23 55.26 -0.02 8.02
C ILE A 23 54.05 -0.64 8.73
N PHE A 24 52.90 -0.74 8.05
CA PHE A 24 51.70 -1.40 8.61
C PHE A 24 51.94 -2.87 8.93
N SER A 25 52.75 -3.57 8.13
CA SER A 25 53.12 -4.98 8.38
C SER A 25 53.96 -5.18 9.65
N LYS A 26 54.59 -4.12 10.16
CA LYS A 26 55.41 -4.17 11.38
C LYS A 26 54.60 -3.81 12.64
N CYS A 27 53.32 -3.47 12.50
CA CYS A 27 52.45 -3.19 13.64
C CYS A 27 52.07 -4.51 14.36
N PRO A 28 52.46 -4.73 15.63
CA PRO A 28 52.13 -5.93 16.39
C PRO A 28 50.65 -6.06 16.75
N THR A 29 49.92 -4.96 16.86
CA THR A 29 48.49 -4.96 17.26
C THR A 29 47.64 -4.11 16.33
N ILE A 30 46.35 -4.46 16.25
CA ILE A 30 45.39 -3.72 15.42
C ILE A 30 45.18 -2.28 15.92
N GLU A 31 45.36 -2.03 17.22
CA GLU A 31 45.24 -0.71 17.81
C GLU A 31 46.38 0.22 17.34
N GLU A 32 47.61 -0.29 17.28
CA GLU A 32 48.74 0.47 16.74
C GLU A 32 48.57 0.74 15.24
N ALA A 33 48.05 -0.21 14.48
CA ALA A 33 47.70 0.00 13.08
C ALA A 33 46.64 1.10 12.91
N HIS A 34 45.62 1.16 13.79
CA HIS A 34 44.63 2.23 13.78
C HIS A 34 45.23 3.60 14.10
N LYS A 35 46.15 3.69 15.07
CA LYS A 35 46.87 4.94 15.40
C LYS A 35 47.72 5.40 14.21
N LEU A 36 48.47 4.50 13.57
CA LEU A 36 49.25 4.81 12.37
C LEU A 36 48.35 5.26 11.19
N SER A 37 47.20 4.61 11.01
CA SER A 37 46.22 4.99 9.99
C SER A 37 45.71 6.42 10.17
N ALA A 38 45.51 6.87 11.41
CA ALA A 38 45.07 8.24 11.68
C ALA A 38 46.13 9.29 11.27
N VAL A 39 47.42 8.93 11.33
CA VAL A 39 48.53 9.81 10.91
C VAL A 39 48.70 9.79 9.39
N VAL A 40 48.70 8.61 8.77
CA VAL A 40 48.96 8.45 7.33
C VAL A 40 47.81 8.98 6.48
N PHE A 41 46.57 8.71 6.88
CA PHE A 41 45.38 9.05 6.09
C PHE A 41 44.54 10.18 6.68
N GLY A 42 44.86 10.62 7.90
CA GLY A 42 44.05 11.57 8.65
C GLY A 42 42.81 10.93 9.28
N VAL A 43 42.00 11.78 9.94
CA VAL A 43 40.72 11.36 10.51
C VAL A 43 39.72 11.11 9.39
N PHE A 44 39.37 9.84 9.17
CA PHE A 44 38.34 9.49 8.19
C PHE A 44 36.95 9.93 8.69
N LYS A 45 36.28 10.75 7.88
CA LYS A 45 34.88 11.19 8.07
C LYS A 45 34.65 11.97 9.38
N PRO A 46 35.10 13.24 9.47
CA PRO A 46 34.72 14.09 10.58
C PRO A 46 33.19 14.14 10.67
N ARG A 47 32.65 13.85 11.85
CA ARG A 47 31.22 14.01 12.12
C ARG A 47 31.01 15.34 12.82
N HIS A 48 30.27 16.23 12.17
CA HIS A 48 29.76 17.42 12.84
C HIS A 48 28.55 17.01 13.68
N ILE A 49 28.77 16.85 14.98
CA ILE A 49 27.67 16.68 15.94
C ILE A 49 27.19 18.08 16.30
N LYS A 50 26.12 18.53 15.63
CA LYS A 50 25.39 19.72 16.05
C LYS A 50 24.27 19.27 16.97
N GLY A 51 24.42 19.53 18.27
CA GLY A 51 23.30 19.37 19.19
C GLY A 51 22.15 20.31 18.78
N ASN A 52 20.91 19.94 19.11
CA ASN A 52 19.79 20.86 19.10
C ASN A 52 19.47 21.21 20.57
N PRO A 53 20.21 22.15 21.20
CA PRO A 53 20.00 22.46 22.59
C PRO A 53 18.72 23.29 22.71
N PHE A 54 17.65 22.69 23.19
CA PHE A 54 16.62 23.48 23.87
C PHE A 54 17.22 23.84 25.23
N ARG A 55 17.73 25.06 25.38
CA ARG A 55 18.28 25.51 26.67
C ARG A 55 17.13 25.68 27.65
N GLU A 56 17.29 25.16 28.87
CA GLU A 56 16.27 25.29 29.92
C GLU A 56 16.14 26.75 30.39
N THR A 57 17.20 27.56 30.27
CA THR A 57 17.24 28.96 30.75
C THR A 57 18.13 29.85 29.88
N GLU A 58 17.71 31.10 29.67
CA GLU A 58 18.52 32.18 29.05
C GLU A 58 19.08 33.17 30.09
N SER A 59 19.04 32.80 31.39
CA SER A 59 19.51 33.67 32.47
C SER A 59 21.00 33.95 32.35
N ILE A 60 21.39 35.22 32.45
CA ILE A 60 22.78 35.66 32.46
C ILE A 60 23.52 35.19 33.73
N ASN A 61 22.75 34.85 34.78
CA ASN A 61 23.28 34.46 36.08
C ASN A 61 23.51 32.95 36.24
N SER A 62 23.26 32.12 35.21
CA SER A 62 23.49 30.66 35.25
C SER A 62 24.72 30.26 34.44
N SER A 63 25.57 29.41 35.02
CA SER A 63 26.77 28.91 34.34
C SER A 63 26.47 27.70 33.45
N ILE A 64 27.18 27.58 32.32
CA ILE A 64 27.02 26.46 31.35
C ILE A 64 27.31 25.10 32.01
N TYR A 65 28.14 25.07 33.05
CA TYR A 65 28.49 23.85 33.79
C TYR A 65 27.39 23.40 34.77
N GLU A 66 26.45 24.28 35.10
CA GLU A 66 25.33 24.00 36.01
C GLU A 66 24.08 23.54 35.23
N GLU A 67 24.06 23.74 33.92
CA GLU A 67 22.99 23.27 33.03
C GLU A 67 23.05 21.75 32.83
N LYS A 68 21.87 21.13 32.64
CA LYS A 68 21.82 19.69 32.36
C LYS A 68 22.45 19.38 30.99
N PRO A 69 23.32 18.36 30.91
CA PRO A 69 23.95 17.99 29.65
C PRO A 69 22.91 17.41 28.68
N TYR A 70 22.98 17.84 27.42
CA TYR A 70 22.20 17.23 26.35
C TYR A 70 22.77 15.86 25.99
N GLN A 71 22.07 14.79 26.38
CA GLN A 71 22.47 13.42 26.08
C GLN A 71 21.87 12.95 24.76
N VAL A 72 22.72 12.52 23.83
CA VAL A 72 22.30 11.91 22.56
C VAL A 72 22.71 10.44 22.53
N ILE A 73 21.71 9.57 22.47
CA ILE A 73 21.95 8.14 22.27
C ILE A 73 22.17 7.89 20.78
N VAL A 74 23.39 7.50 20.41
CA VAL A 74 23.75 7.18 19.02
C VAL A 74 23.43 5.71 18.72
N LYS A 75 22.82 5.45 17.56
CA LYS A 75 22.54 4.08 17.11
C LYS A 75 23.82 3.38 16.66
N PRO A 76 24.06 2.11 17.06
CA PRO A 76 25.23 1.36 16.62
C PRO A 76 25.13 1.03 15.13
N ARG A 77 26.24 1.22 14.39
CA ARG A 77 26.32 0.98 12.95
C ARG A 77 26.84 -0.43 12.64
N ILE A 78 26.23 -1.45 13.25
CA ILE A 78 26.54 -2.85 12.94
C ILE A 78 25.46 -3.41 12.01
N ARG A 79 25.85 -4.25 11.02
CA ARG A 79 24.89 -4.87 10.08
C ARG A 79 23.77 -5.65 10.78
N GLN A 80 24.05 -6.19 11.95
CA GLN A 80 23.12 -6.98 12.75
C GLN A 80 22.16 -6.13 13.58
N TYR A 81 22.35 -4.81 13.68
CA TYR A 81 21.47 -3.94 14.45
C TYR A 81 20.18 -3.69 13.65
N ARG A 82 19.11 -4.37 14.07
CA ARG A 82 17.74 -3.99 13.75
C ARG A 82 17.16 -3.30 14.97
N GLU A 83 16.56 -2.13 14.77
CA GLU A 83 15.68 -1.57 15.79
C GLU A 83 14.62 -2.61 16.12
N LYS A 84 14.38 -2.83 17.41
CA LYS A 84 13.21 -3.58 17.85
C LYS A 84 11.99 -2.72 17.54
N THR A 85 11.52 -2.76 16.29
CA THR A 85 10.20 -2.25 15.88
C THR A 85 9.11 -3.19 16.40
N ALA A 86 9.22 -3.60 17.66
CA ALA A 86 8.11 -4.18 18.38
C ALA A 86 7.19 -3.02 18.74
N SER A 87 6.43 -2.57 17.74
CA SER A 87 5.05 -2.21 18.00
C SER A 87 4.46 -3.36 18.83
N ARG A 88 4.44 -3.17 20.15
CA ARG A 88 3.71 -4.02 21.10
C ARG A 88 2.20 -3.78 21.00
N VAL A 89 1.71 -3.27 19.88
CA VAL A 89 0.28 -3.29 19.59
C VAL A 89 -0.01 -4.69 19.07
N ALA A 90 -0.35 -5.60 19.99
CA ALA A 90 -1.01 -6.84 19.63
C ALA A 90 -2.12 -6.50 18.64
N VAL A 91 -2.12 -7.14 17.46
CA VAL A 91 -3.15 -6.92 16.44
C VAL A 91 -4.50 -7.05 17.13
N LYS A 92 -5.21 -5.92 17.28
CA LYS A 92 -6.48 -5.89 18.00
C LYS A 92 -7.41 -6.90 17.34
N ASP A 93 -7.89 -7.88 18.10
CA ASP A 93 -8.78 -8.89 17.57
C ASP A 93 -10.10 -8.24 17.13
N LYS A 94 -10.29 -8.16 15.81
CA LYS A 94 -11.49 -7.63 15.15
C LYS A 94 -12.41 -8.74 14.65
N SER A 95 -12.25 -9.97 15.15
CA SER A 95 -13.05 -11.12 14.72
C SER A 95 -14.55 -10.87 14.90
N LYS A 96 -14.97 -10.21 15.99
CA LYS A 96 -16.37 -9.84 16.24
C LYS A 96 -16.90 -8.83 15.22
N GLU A 97 -16.16 -7.75 14.97
CA GLU A 97 -16.52 -6.72 13.97
C GLU A 97 -16.62 -7.33 12.57
N LYS A 98 -15.68 -8.22 12.21
CA LYS A 98 -15.67 -8.93 10.93
C LYS A 98 -16.89 -9.84 10.78
N ARG A 99 -17.26 -10.60 11.82
CA ARG A 99 -18.46 -11.46 11.83
C ARG A 99 -19.74 -10.64 11.63
N ILE A 100 -19.90 -9.53 12.37
CA ILE A 100 -21.06 -8.64 12.24
C ILE A 100 -21.15 -8.05 10.82
N LYS A 101 -20.01 -7.62 10.26
CA LYS A 101 -19.96 -7.07 8.90
C LYS A 101 -20.33 -8.13 7.85
N ILE A 102 -19.83 -9.36 7.99
CA ILE A 102 -20.18 -10.47 7.10
C ILE A 102 -21.68 -10.76 7.19
N GLN A 103 -22.25 -10.88 8.39
CA GLN A 103 -23.69 -11.13 8.56
C GLN A 103 -24.54 -10.05 7.91
N ARG A 104 -24.22 -8.77 8.09
CA ARG A 104 -24.95 -7.66 7.44
C ARG A 104 -24.86 -7.72 5.92
N ILE A 105 -23.69 -8.05 5.38
CA ILE A 105 -23.51 -8.18 3.91
C ILE A 105 -24.31 -9.36 3.38
N MET A 106 -24.33 -10.48 4.09
CA MET A 106 -25.09 -11.67 3.68
C MET A 106 -26.60 -11.41 3.72
N ALA A 107 -27.12 -10.84 4.80
CA ALA A 107 -28.54 -10.49 4.92
C ALA A 107 -29.00 -9.55 3.79
N LYS A 108 -28.21 -8.50 3.49
CA LYS A 108 -28.52 -7.57 2.39
C LYS A 108 -28.53 -8.27 1.03
N ARG A 109 -27.60 -9.20 0.79
CA ARG A 109 -27.58 -9.99 -0.47
C ARG A 109 -28.77 -10.91 -0.59
N GLU A 110 -29.25 -11.46 0.53
CA GLU A 110 -30.41 -12.35 0.56
C GLU A 110 -31.71 -11.57 0.29
N GLU A 111 -31.86 -10.38 0.88
CA GLU A 111 -32.95 -9.45 0.56
C GLU A 111 -32.94 -9.05 -0.93
N GLU A 112 -31.78 -8.66 -1.46
CA GLU A 112 -31.61 -8.31 -2.88
C GLU A 112 -31.92 -9.51 -3.81
N LYS A 113 -31.58 -10.74 -3.38
CA LYS A 113 -31.89 -11.97 -4.12
C LYS A 113 -33.39 -12.19 -4.19
N ILE A 114 -34.09 -12.15 -3.06
CA ILE A 114 -35.54 -12.35 -2.99
C ILE A 114 -36.28 -11.34 -3.88
N LEU A 115 -35.87 -10.07 -3.82
CA LEU A 115 -36.45 -8.99 -4.62
C LEU A 115 -36.26 -9.15 -6.14
N ILE A 116 -35.23 -9.88 -6.58
CA ILE A 116 -35.02 -10.14 -8.00
C ILE A 116 -35.68 -11.44 -8.44
N GLU A 117 -35.69 -12.45 -7.57
CA GLU A 117 -36.38 -13.69 -7.86
C GLU A 117 -37.90 -13.48 -8.03
N SER A 118 -38.49 -12.51 -7.32
CA SER A 118 -39.89 -12.13 -7.55
C SER A 118 -40.17 -11.52 -8.93
N LEU A 119 -39.15 -11.02 -9.64
CA LEU A 119 -39.29 -10.48 -10.99
C LEU A 119 -39.22 -11.57 -12.07
N ILE A 120 -38.80 -12.79 -11.72
CA ILE A 120 -38.69 -13.91 -12.66
C ILE A 120 -40.09 -14.48 -12.89
N LYS A 121 -40.61 -14.35 -14.11
CA LYS A 121 -41.87 -14.95 -14.55
C LYS A 121 -41.56 -16.01 -15.62
N ASN A 122 -42.00 -17.25 -15.42
CA ASN A 122 -41.79 -18.36 -16.37
C ASN A 122 -40.31 -18.56 -16.77
N ASN A 123 -39.39 -18.55 -15.81
CA ASN A 123 -37.93 -18.62 -16.03
C ASN A 123 -37.37 -17.51 -16.94
N LYS A 124 -38.09 -16.39 -17.07
CA LYS A 124 -37.67 -15.26 -17.90
C LYS A 124 -37.88 -13.94 -17.15
N ILE A 125 -37.02 -12.97 -17.44
CA ILE A 125 -37.25 -11.57 -17.10
C ILE A 125 -37.33 -10.82 -18.41
N ILE A 126 -38.49 -10.27 -18.72
CA ILE A 126 -38.72 -9.44 -19.91
C ILE A 126 -38.70 -7.98 -19.46
N PHE A 127 -37.75 -7.19 -19.94
CA PHE A 127 -37.61 -5.82 -19.46
C PHE A 127 -38.83 -4.95 -19.79
N GLY A 128 -39.54 -5.23 -20.89
CA GLY A 128 -40.76 -4.50 -21.27
C GLY A 128 -41.99 -4.81 -20.40
N GLU A 129 -41.95 -5.89 -19.61
CA GLU A 129 -43.06 -6.29 -18.71
C GLU A 129 -42.76 -5.99 -17.23
N LEU A 130 -41.62 -5.37 -16.96
CA LEU A 130 -41.25 -4.97 -15.60
C LEU A 130 -42.08 -3.76 -15.17
N GLU A 131 -42.67 -3.86 -13.99
CA GLU A 131 -43.26 -2.73 -13.27
C GLU A 131 -42.16 -1.77 -12.75
N THR A 132 -42.54 -0.76 -11.97
CA THR A 132 -41.59 0.18 -11.37
C THR A 132 -40.58 -0.55 -10.48
N ILE A 133 -39.30 -0.54 -10.87
CA ILE A 133 -38.23 -1.22 -10.15
C ILE A 133 -37.44 -0.28 -9.24
N SER A 134 -36.86 -0.84 -8.18
CA SER A 134 -35.95 -0.13 -7.30
C SER A 134 -34.57 0.12 -7.94
N LYS A 135 -33.83 1.12 -7.44
CA LYS A 135 -32.45 1.42 -7.84
C LYS A 135 -31.50 0.21 -7.75
N SER A 136 -31.69 -0.64 -6.74
CA SER A 136 -30.90 -1.86 -6.55
C SER A 136 -31.21 -2.89 -7.63
N GLN A 137 -32.49 -3.16 -7.90
CA GLN A 137 -32.92 -4.07 -8.97
C GLN A 137 -32.41 -3.61 -10.34
N ARG A 138 -32.56 -2.30 -10.66
CA ARG A 138 -32.04 -1.69 -11.90
C ARG A 138 -30.55 -1.95 -12.08
N SER A 139 -29.76 -1.71 -11.04
CA SER A 139 -28.30 -1.89 -11.09
C SER A 139 -27.88 -3.34 -11.31
N ILE A 140 -28.64 -4.30 -10.79
CA ILE A 140 -28.37 -5.73 -10.94
C ILE A 140 -28.78 -6.22 -12.33
N LEU A 141 -30.00 -5.87 -12.78
CA LEU A 141 -30.52 -6.23 -14.11
C LEU A 141 -29.65 -5.69 -15.25
N LEU A 142 -29.25 -4.42 -15.18
CA LEU A 142 -28.38 -3.82 -16.19
C LEU A 142 -26.98 -4.43 -16.18
N ARG A 143 -26.47 -4.80 -15.00
CA ARG A 143 -25.20 -5.51 -14.88
C ARG A 143 -25.26 -6.90 -15.52
N TRP A 144 -26.38 -7.62 -15.34
CA TRP A 144 -26.61 -8.91 -15.99
C TRP A 144 -26.73 -8.75 -17.51
N LEU A 145 -27.52 -7.77 -17.97
CA LEU A 145 -27.64 -7.44 -19.39
C LEU A 145 -26.27 -7.14 -20.03
N SER A 146 -25.47 -6.30 -19.36
CA SER A 146 -24.12 -5.94 -19.82
C SER A 146 -23.22 -7.17 -19.91
N LYS A 147 -23.15 -8.00 -18.85
CA LYS A 147 -22.35 -9.23 -18.83
C LYS A 147 -22.76 -10.22 -19.91
N GLY A 148 -24.06 -10.45 -20.10
CA GLY A 148 -24.55 -11.37 -21.12
C GLY A 148 -24.25 -10.88 -22.53
N ARG A 149 -24.37 -9.57 -22.79
CA ARG A 149 -24.09 -8.96 -24.10
C ARG A 149 -22.59 -8.98 -24.46
N THR A 150 -21.68 -8.95 -23.49
CA THR A 150 -20.24 -9.04 -23.75
C THR A 150 -19.83 -10.45 -24.21
N ASN A 151 -20.56 -11.49 -23.82
CA ASN A 151 -20.27 -12.86 -24.22
C ASN A 151 -20.80 -13.18 -25.62
N LYS A 152 -19.97 -13.85 -26.45
CA LYS A 152 -20.32 -14.20 -27.85
C LYS A 152 -21.63 -14.99 -27.98
N ASN A 153 -21.93 -15.84 -27.00
CA ASN A 153 -23.13 -16.69 -27.03
C ASN A 153 -24.33 -16.05 -26.30
N GLY A 154 -24.18 -14.84 -25.73
CA GLY A 154 -25.23 -14.22 -24.93
C GLY A 154 -25.46 -14.87 -23.56
N ILE A 155 -24.68 -15.90 -23.19
CA ILE A 155 -24.86 -16.69 -21.96
C ILE A 155 -23.94 -16.15 -20.86
N SER A 156 -24.47 -15.99 -19.65
CA SER A 156 -23.69 -15.59 -18.47
C SER A 156 -24.26 -16.20 -17.19
N LYS A 157 -23.58 -15.95 -16.06
CA LYS A 157 -23.98 -16.42 -14.73
C LYS A 157 -24.32 -15.23 -13.82
N THR A 158 -25.40 -15.37 -13.06
CA THR A 158 -25.77 -14.41 -12.02
C THR A 158 -24.81 -14.50 -10.82
N GLU A 159 -24.85 -13.50 -9.92
CA GLU A 159 -24.12 -13.57 -8.64
C GLU A 159 -24.57 -14.72 -7.73
N TYR A 160 -25.73 -15.31 -8.01
CA TYR A 160 -26.34 -16.39 -7.24
C TYR A 160 -26.14 -17.76 -7.89
N GLY A 161 -25.36 -17.86 -8.96
CA GLY A 161 -25.03 -19.12 -9.62
C GLY A 161 -25.95 -19.54 -10.77
N LYS A 162 -27.13 -18.93 -10.92
CA LYS A 162 -28.07 -19.23 -12.02
C LYS A 162 -27.50 -18.84 -13.38
N VAL A 163 -27.61 -19.73 -14.36
CA VAL A 163 -27.22 -19.48 -15.76
C VAL A 163 -28.37 -18.82 -16.51
N TYR A 164 -28.07 -17.77 -17.30
CA TYR A 164 -29.05 -17.12 -18.16
C TYR A 164 -28.48 -16.77 -19.53
N LYS A 165 -29.39 -16.63 -20.51
CA LYS A 165 -29.12 -16.15 -21.85
C LYS A 165 -29.84 -14.83 -22.08
N VAL A 166 -29.16 -13.87 -22.69
CA VAL A 166 -29.72 -12.59 -23.11
C VAL A 166 -30.23 -12.71 -24.54
N GLU A 167 -31.50 -12.35 -24.76
CA GLU A 167 -32.08 -12.21 -26.09
C GLU A 167 -32.66 -10.81 -26.26
N LYS A 168 -32.56 -10.28 -27.49
CA LYS A 168 -33.19 -9.01 -27.85
C LYS A 168 -34.58 -9.32 -28.40
N LEU A 169 -35.61 -8.70 -27.80
CA LEU A 169 -36.99 -8.82 -28.24
C LEU A 169 -37.29 -7.70 -29.25
N GLY A 170 -37.86 -8.08 -30.41
CA GLY A 170 -38.26 -7.13 -31.45
C GLY A 170 -37.12 -6.54 -32.29
N LYS A 171 -37.46 -6.08 -33.50
CA LYS A 171 -36.55 -5.37 -34.41
C LYS A 171 -36.51 -3.88 -34.08
N GLY A 172 -35.95 -3.52 -32.92
CA GLY A 172 -35.66 -2.11 -32.59
C GLY A 172 -36.72 -1.38 -31.79
N GLU A 173 -37.63 -2.09 -31.13
CA GLU A 173 -38.55 -1.50 -30.17
C GLU A 173 -37.79 -1.01 -28.94
N TYR A 174 -37.96 0.27 -28.63
CA TYR A 174 -37.48 0.89 -27.40
C TYR A 174 -38.61 0.86 -26.36
N ILE A 175 -38.29 0.38 -25.17
CA ILE A 175 -39.14 0.39 -23.99
C ILE A 175 -38.68 1.49 -23.04
N THR A 176 -39.60 2.02 -22.24
CA THR A 176 -39.29 2.92 -21.12
C THR A 176 -39.35 2.08 -19.84
N LEU A 177 -38.23 1.97 -19.13
CA LEU A 177 -38.18 1.30 -17.83
C LEU A 177 -38.38 2.33 -16.72
N HIS A 178 -39.44 2.16 -15.94
CA HIS A 178 -39.74 3.03 -14.79
C HIS A 178 -38.98 2.56 -13.56
N CYS A 179 -38.24 3.46 -12.93
CA CYS A 179 -37.49 3.17 -11.72
C CYS A 179 -37.79 4.23 -10.66
N ASN A 180 -37.66 3.88 -9.38
CA ASN A 180 -37.88 4.83 -8.28
C ASN A 180 -36.97 6.07 -8.35
N ASP A 181 -35.83 5.97 -9.04
CA ASP A 181 -34.85 7.05 -9.21
C ASP A 181 -34.90 7.73 -10.59
N GLY A 182 -35.88 7.38 -11.44
CA GLY A 182 -36.09 7.98 -12.76
C GLY A 182 -36.48 6.98 -13.84
N GLU A 183 -36.64 7.47 -15.07
CA GLU A 183 -37.02 6.66 -16.22
C GLU A 183 -35.87 6.60 -17.24
N PHE A 184 -35.70 5.47 -17.92
CA PHE A 184 -34.75 5.39 -19.02
C PHE A 184 -35.27 4.55 -20.18
N LYS A 185 -34.90 4.96 -21.40
CA LYS A 185 -35.27 4.28 -22.65
C LYS A 185 -34.18 3.30 -23.07
N MET A 186 -34.55 2.06 -23.37
CA MET A 186 -33.64 1.02 -23.83
C MET A 186 -34.33 0.07 -24.82
N PRO A 187 -33.58 -0.67 -25.67
CA PRO A 187 -34.20 -1.73 -26.48
C PRO A 187 -34.81 -2.81 -25.57
N ASN A 188 -35.88 -3.46 -26.04
CA ASN A 188 -36.46 -4.57 -25.28
C ASN A 188 -35.53 -5.78 -25.27
N TYR A 189 -35.19 -6.27 -24.08
CA TYR A 189 -34.38 -7.48 -23.89
C TYR A 189 -35.14 -8.47 -22.99
N SER A 190 -34.77 -9.73 -23.09
CA SER A 190 -35.16 -10.78 -22.16
C SER A 190 -33.93 -11.48 -21.60
N LEU A 191 -34.00 -11.82 -20.30
CA LEU A 191 -33.07 -12.73 -19.64
C LEU A 191 -33.78 -14.06 -19.49
N ILE A 192 -33.34 -15.10 -20.19
CA ILE A 192 -33.90 -16.44 -20.13
C ILE A 192 -33.00 -17.28 -19.24
N PHE A 193 -33.51 -17.72 -18.10
CA PHE A 193 -32.79 -18.61 -17.19
C PHE A 193 -32.85 -20.05 -17.74
N ILE A 194 -31.70 -20.72 -17.80
CA ILE A 194 -31.54 -22.07 -18.39
C ILE A 194 -31.42 -23.14 -17.29
N ASP A 195 -31.49 -22.74 -16.02
CA ASP A 195 -31.62 -23.63 -14.85
C ASP A 195 -33.09 -23.94 -14.53
#